data_AF-A0A2N7PIN1-F1
#
_entry.id   AF-A0A2N7PIN1-F1
#
_cell.length_a   1.000
_cell.length_b   1.000
_cell.length_c   1.000
_cell.angle_alpha   90.00
_cell.angle_beta   90.00
_cell.angle_gamma   90.00
#
_symmetry.space_group_name_H-M   'P 1'
#
loop_
_entity.id
_entity.type
_entity.pdbx_description
1 polymer ?
#
loop_
_entity_poly.entity_id
_entity_poly.type
_entity_poly.pdbx_seq_one_letter_code
_entity_poly.pdbx_strand_id
1 'polypeptide(L)'
;MGKIFKGIFILITLFLSPWALSQETKIRGVNYQKYESEKLIWKLVSDTYEQKDDTFIAQNVYLENLPKGLRIYAKEALYLKREEKFILKGKVKLITEKEGEIYTEEL
;
A
#
# COMPACT_ATOMS: atom_id res chain seq x y z
N MET A 1 1.06 29.96 -17.25
CA MET A 1 -0.16 29.13 -17.39
C MET A 1 0.06 28.16 -18.53
N GLY A 2 0.02 26.86 -18.29
CA GLY A 2 0.02 25.89 -19.39
C GLY A 2 0.59 24.53 -19.03
N LYS A 3 -0.23 23.52 -19.34
CA LYS A 3 0.08 22.08 -19.46
C LYS A 3 0.07 21.28 -18.15
N ILE A 4 -1.16 21.02 -17.69
CA ILE A 4 -1.48 19.94 -16.76
C ILE A 4 -1.17 18.63 -17.50
N PHE A 5 -0.13 17.92 -17.06
CA PHE A 5 0.20 16.60 -17.59
C PHE A 5 -1.00 15.66 -17.37
N LYS A 6 -1.49 15.10 -18.48
CA LYS A 6 -2.47 14.01 -18.51
C LYS A 6 -1.82 12.76 -17.93
N GLY A 7 -1.80 12.64 -16.60
CA GLY A 7 -1.58 11.37 -15.93
C GLY A 7 -2.75 10.46 -16.29
N ILE A 8 -2.45 9.38 -17.01
CA ILE A 8 -3.37 8.27 -17.24
C ILE A 8 -3.75 7.73 -15.86
N PHE A 9 -4.92 8.14 -15.37
CA PHE A 9 -5.59 7.52 -14.25
C PHE A 9 -6.22 6.25 -14.81
N ILE A 10 -5.55 5.11 -14.69
CA ILE A 10 -6.23 3.82 -14.83
C ILE A 10 -7.08 3.67 -13.55
N LEU A 11 -8.20 4.39 -13.53
CA LEU A 11 -9.34 4.04 -12.71
C LEU A 11 -9.93 2.81 -13.38
N ILE A 12 -9.57 1.62 -12.91
CA ILE A 12 -10.25 0.40 -13.32
C ILE A 12 -11.70 0.56 -12.88
N THR A 13 -12.57 0.89 -13.84
CA THR A 13 -14.02 0.86 -13.70
C THR A 13 -14.44 -0.61 -13.64
N LEU A 14 -14.25 -1.26 -12.49
CA LEU A 14 -14.88 -2.52 -12.13
C LEU A 14 -16.24 -2.23 -11.49
N PHE A 15 -17.12 -1.59 -12.25
CA PHE A 15 -18.55 -1.61 -11.98
C PHE A 15 -19.20 -1.88 -13.32
N LEU A 16 -19.63 -3.13 -13.53
CA LEU A 16 -20.78 -3.57 -14.31
C LEU A 16 -20.71 -5.09 -14.54
N SER A 17 -20.82 -5.87 -13.46
CA SER A 17 -21.58 -7.12 -13.51
C SER A 17 -22.15 -7.40 -12.11
N PRO A 18 -23.46 -7.65 -11.97
CA PRO A 18 -24.08 -7.98 -10.68
C PRO A 18 -23.66 -9.35 -10.13
N TRP A 19 -22.84 -10.09 -10.86
CA TRP A 19 -22.29 -11.38 -10.45
C TRP A 19 -20.79 -11.19 -10.27
N ALA A 20 -20.42 -10.40 -9.26
CA ALA A 20 -19.03 -10.32 -8.84
C ALA A 20 -18.68 -11.64 -8.13
N LEU A 21 -18.36 -12.65 -8.93
CA LEU A 21 -17.53 -13.76 -8.49
C LEU A 21 -16.35 -13.13 -7.74
N SER A 22 -16.12 -13.50 -6.48
CA SER A 22 -14.95 -13.04 -5.73
C SER A 22 -13.71 -13.30 -6.56
N GLN A 23 -13.16 -12.25 -7.18
CA GLN A 23 -11.98 -12.38 -8.02
C GLN A 23 -10.77 -12.29 -7.10
N GLU A 24 -10.28 -13.44 -6.67
CA GLU A 24 -8.99 -13.55 -6.02
C GLU A 24 -7.91 -13.12 -7.04
N THR A 25 -7.31 -11.96 -6.81
CA THR A 25 -6.25 -11.44 -7.67
C THR A 25 -4.93 -11.55 -6.93
N LYS A 26 -3.95 -12.24 -7.53
CA LYS A 26 -2.59 -12.37 -6.98
C LYS A 26 -1.57 -11.76 -7.93
N ILE A 27 -0.80 -10.80 -7.43
CA ILE A 27 0.26 -10.09 -8.16
C ILE A 27 1.60 -10.41 -7.47
N ARG A 28 2.63 -10.69 -8.27
CA ARG A 28 4.02 -10.82 -7.79
C ARG A 28 4.78 -9.54 -8.10
N GLY A 29 5.47 -9.00 -7.11
CA GLY A 29 6.24 -7.78 -7.19
C GLY A 29 5.34 -6.56 -7.38
N VAL A 30 4.97 -5.90 -6.29
CA VAL A 30 4.26 -4.62 -6.34
C VAL A 30 5.23 -3.50 -6.01
N ASN A 31 5.19 -2.45 -6.83
CA ASN A 31 5.83 -1.17 -6.56
C ASN A 31 4.79 -0.08 -6.85
N TYR A 32 4.13 0.38 -5.79
CA TYR A 32 3.14 1.43 -5.83
C TYR A 32 3.75 2.75 -5.34
N GLN A 33 3.45 3.83 -6.02
CA GLN A 33 3.95 5.17 -5.71
C GLN A 33 2.81 6.18 -5.85
N LYS A 34 2.65 7.04 -4.83
CA LYS A 34 1.67 8.13 -4.82
C LYS A 34 2.38 9.47 -4.90
N TYR A 35 1.96 10.30 -5.85
CA TYR A 35 2.47 11.65 -6.05
C TYR A 35 1.39 12.69 -5.75
N GLU A 36 1.76 13.81 -5.14
CA GLU A 36 0.93 15.00 -4.97
C GLU A 36 1.71 16.23 -5.43
N SER A 37 1.15 16.99 -6.37
CA SER A 37 1.83 18.16 -6.97
C SER A 37 3.27 17.85 -7.41
N GLU A 38 3.43 16.73 -8.13
CA GLU A 38 4.71 16.23 -8.65
C GLU A 38 5.72 15.74 -7.58
N LYS A 39 5.36 15.77 -6.29
CA LYS A 39 6.19 15.25 -5.20
C LYS A 39 5.76 13.83 -4.83
N LEU A 40 6.71 12.91 -4.70
CA LEU A 40 6.45 11.57 -4.18
C LEU A 40 6.10 11.66 -2.68
N ILE A 41 4.93 11.16 -2.31
CA ILE A 41 4.40 11.22 -0.93
C ILE A 41 4.46 9.85 -0.27
N TRP A 42 4.07 8.80 -0.99
CA TRP A 42 4.07 7.43 -0.49
C TRP A 42 4.70 6.46 -1.47
N LYS A 43 5.38 5.46 -0.93
CA LYS A 43 5.87 4.29 -1.65
C LYS A 43 5.47 3.03 -0.90
N LEU A 44 4.97 2.03 -1.64
CA LEU A 44 4.70 0.69 -1.15
C LEU A 44 5.41 -0.30 -2.07
N VAL A 45 6.24 -1.15 -1.50
CA VAL A 45 6.88 -2.27 -2.20
C VAL A 45 6.52 -3.56 -1.48
N SER A 46 6.17 -4.59 -2.25
CA SER A 46 5.94 -5.93 -1.69
C SER A 46 6.29 -7.03 -2.68
N ASP A 47 6.60 -8.21 -2.17
CA ASP A 47 6.90 -9.39 -2.98
C ASP A 47 5.64 -9.98 -3.61
N THR A 48 4.55 -9.97 -2.85
CA THR A 48 3.25 -10.37 -3.35
C THR A 48 2.17 -9.42 -2.86
N TYR A 49 1.09 -9.37 -3.62
CA TYR A 49 -0.16 -8.73 -3.25
C TYR A 49 -1.30 -9.63 -3.65
N GLU A 50 -2.23 -9.86 -2.73
CA GLU A 50 -3.40 -10.69 -2.92
C GLU A 50 -4.64 -9.93 -2.47
N GLN A 51 -5.63 -9.80 -3.36
CA GLN A 51 -6.95 -9.30 -3.00
C GLN A 51 -7.88 -10.49 -2.84
N LYS A 52 -8.49 -10.60 -1.66
CA LYS A 52 -9.53 -11.59 -1.35
C LYS A 52 -10.72 -10.85 -0.75
N ASP A 53 -11.81 -10.78 -1.50
CA ASP A 53 -13.00 -10.00 -1.15
C ASP A 53 -12.65 -8.52 -0.82
N ASP A 54 -12.92 -8.09 0.42
CA ASP A 54 -12.66 -6.76 0.95
C ASP A 54 -11.29 -6.64 1.68
N THR A 55 -10.47 -7.69 1.61
CA THR A 55 -9.18 -7.78 2.30
C THR A 55 -8.04 -7.81 1.30
N PHE A 56 -6.99 -7.05 1.58
CA PHE A 56 -5.77 -7.07 0.79
C PHE A 56 -4.61 -7.52 1.67
N ILE A 57 -3.83 -8.46 1.15
CA ILE A 57 -2.69 -9.06 1.85
C ILE A 57 -1.45 -8.82 1.01
N ALA A 58 -0.42 -8.23 1.61
CA ALA A 58 0.88 -8.06 0.99
C ALA A 58 1.97 -8.71 1.84
N GLN A 59 2.97 -9.31 1.20
CA GLN A 59 4.08 -10.00 1.88
C GLN A 59 5.41 -9.27 1.63
N ASN A 60 6.30 -9.31 2.64
CA ASN A 60 7.59 -8.62 2.67
C ASN A 60 7.46 -7.16 2.26
N VAL A 61 6.70 -6.42 3.07
CA VAL A 61 6.22 -5.09 2.74
C VAL A 61 7.22 -4.04 3.23
N TYR A 62 7.50 -3.08 2.36
CA TYR A 62 8.15 -1.82 2.68
C TYR A 62 7.20 -0.66 2.36
N LEU A 63 6.92 0.16 3.37
CA LEU A 63 6.15 1.39 3.26
C LEU A 63 7.04 2.58 3.58
N GLU A 64 6.94 3.63 2.79
CA GLU A 64 7.60 4.90 3.07
C GLU A 64 6.62 6.05 2.89
N ASN A 65 6.50 6.89 3.91
CA ASN A 65 5.85 8.19 3.83
C ASN A 65 6.94 9.26 3.91
N LEU A 66 7.27 9.85 2.76
CA LEU A 66 8.39 10.77 2.64
C LEU A 66 8.15 12.07 3.44
N PRO A 67 6.98 12.72 3.37
CA PRO A 67 6.75 13.94 4.16
C PRO A 67 6.82 13.74 5.67
N LYS A 68 6.53 12.53 6.16
CA LYS A 68 6.60 12.20 7.59
C LYS A 68 7.94 11.59 8.01
N GLY A 69 8.89 11.40 7.09
CA GLY A 69 10.17 10.74 7.39
C GLY A 69 9.96 9.33 7.97
N LEU A 70 8.91 8.64 7.54
CA LEU A 70 8.45 7.37 8.13
C LEU A 70 8.74 6.23 7.18
N ARG A 71 9.42 5.19 7.67
CA ARG A 71 9.64 3.93 6.94
C ARG A 71 9.15 2.77 7.79
N ILE A 72 8.45 1.83 7.16
CA ILE A 72 7.94 0.63 7.82
C ILE A 72 8.34 -0.59 7.01
N TYR A 73 8.86 -1.59 7.69
CA TYR A 73 9.11 -2.92 7.13
C TYR A 73 8.26 -3.91 7.91
N ALA A 74 7.60 -4.84 7.23
CA ALA A 74 6.83 -5.88 7.86
C ALA A 74 6.85 -7.14 7.00
N LYS A 75 6.72 -8.31 7.63
CA LYS A 75 6.56 -9.57 6.88
C LYS A 75 5.22 -9.61 6.15
N GLU A 76 4.18 -9.06 6.76
CA GLU A 76 2.83 -9.02 6.18
C GLU A 76 2.17 -7.67 6.43
N ALA A 77 1.42 -7.17 5.46
CA ALA A 77 0.49 -6.08 5.63
C ALA A 77 -0.92 -6.52 5.20
N LEU A 78 -1.88 -6.31 6.08
CA LEU A 78 -3.30 -6.55 5.86
C LEU A 78 -4.01 -5.20 5.76
N TYR A 79 -4.65 -4.91 4.63
CA TYR A 79 -5.55 -3.76 4.51
C TYR A 79 -7.00 -4.22 4.61
N LEU A 80 -7.68 -3.75 5.66
CA LEU A 80 -9.09 -4.00 5.91
C LEU A 80 -9.90 -2.85 5.31
N LYS A 81 -10.43 -3.03 4.11
CA LYS A 81 -11.11 -1.95 3.35
C LYS A 81 -12.28 -1.33 4.11
N ARG A 82 -13.05 -2.13 4.84
CA ARG A 82 -14.23 -1.66 5.60
C ARG A 82 -13.84 -0.78 6.79
N GLU A 83 -12.65 -0.95 7.32
CA GLU A 83 -12.14 -0.20 8.47
C GLU A 83 -11.17 0.91 8.07
N GLU A 84 -10.73 0.93 6.80
CA GLU A 84 -9.68 1.81 6.28
C GLU A 84 -8.38 1.73 7.10
N LYS A 85 -8.02 0.53 7.57
CA LYS A 85 -6.84 0.28 8.42
C LYS A 85 -5.86 -0.69 7.80
N PHE A 86 -4.58 -0.43 8.07
CA PHE A 86 -3.51 -1.41 7.89
C PHE A 86 -3.22 -2.09 9.23
N ILE A 87 -3.04 -3.41 9.18
CA ILE A 87 -2.42 -4.18 10.25
C ILE A 87 -1.12 -4.74 9.69
N LEU A 88 -0.01 -4.45 10.36
CA LEU A 88 1.32 -4.87 9.96
C LEU A 88 1.78 -5.97 10.91
N LYS A 89 2.25 -7.10 10.39
CA LYS A 89 2.58 -8.26 11.20
C LYS A 89 3.94 -8.83 10.86
N GLY A 90 4.57 -9.42 11.87
CA GLY A 90 5.80 -10.20 11.80
C GLY A 90 7.03 -9.32 11.67
N LYS A 91 7.81 -9.23 12.76
CA LYS A 91 9.07 -8.47 12.84
C LYS A 91 8.94 -7.07 12.22
N VAL A 92 7.90 -6.34 12.61
CA VAL A 92 7.65 -4.99 12.13
C VAL A 92 8.78 -4.08 12.61
N LYS A 93 9.44 -3.41 11.68
CA LYS A 93 10.45 -2.38 11.93
C LYS A 93 9.92 -1.04 11.44
N LEU A 94 9.69 -0.14 12.38
CA LEU A 94 9.31 1.25 12.14
C LEU A 94 10.56 2.13 12.29
N ILE A 95 10.80 3.02 11.34
CA ILE A 95 11.88 4.00 11.39
C ILE A 95 11.27 5.38 11.26
N THR A 96 11.58 6.25 12.22
CA THR A 96 11.17 7.67 12.20
C THR A 96 12.40 8.54 12.44
N GLU A 97 12.36 9.79 11.95
CA GLU A 97 13.45 10.75 12.22
C GLU A 97 13.57 11.09 13.70
N LYS A 98 12.45 11.07 14.45
CA LYS A 98 12.39 11.53 15.84
C LYS A 98 12.77 10.44 16.84
N GLU A 99 12.25 9.23 16.66
CA GLU A 99 12.36 8.13 17.62
C GLU A 99 13.36 7.05 17.18
N GLY A 100 13.97 7.20 15.99
CA GLY A 100 14.89 6.20 15.45
C GLY A 100 14.17 4.92 15.03
N GLU A 101 14.68 3.76 15.45
CA GLU A 101 14.16 2.45 15.09
C GLU A 101 13.33 1.83 16.22
N ILE A 102 12.10 1.43 15.90
CA ILE A 102 11.17 0.75 16.79
C ILE A 102 10.84 -0.62 16.20
N TYR A 103 10.86 -1.65 17.04
CA TYR A 103 10.58 -3.04 16.66
C TYR A 103 9.36 -3.55 17.42
N THR A 104 8.43 -4.18 16.70
CA THR A 104 7.24 -4.83 17.27
C THR A 104 6.86 -6.05 16.45
N GLU A 105 6.06 -6.96 17.00
CA GLU A 105 5.52 -8.07 16.23
C GLU A 105 4.25 -7.70 15.45
N GLU A 106 3.52 -6.68 15.91
CA GLU A 106 2.31 -6.18 15.27
C GLU A 106 2.17 -4.66 15.47
N LEU A 107 1.69 -3.96 14.45
CA LEU A 107 1.36 -2.52 14.45
C LEU A 107 0.02 -2.26 13.77
#